data_AF-A0A2S3U984-F1
#
_entry.id   AF-A0A2S3U984-F1
#
_cell.length_a   1.000
_cell.length_b   1.000
_cell.length_c   1.000
_cell.angle_alpha   90.00
_cell.angle_beta   90.00
_cell.angle_gamma   90.00
#
_symmetry.space_group_name_H-M   'P 1'
#
loop_
_entity.id
_entity.type
_entity.pdbx_description
1 polymer ?
#
loop_
_entity_poly.entity_id
_entity_poly.type
_entity_poly.pdbx_seq_one_letter_code
_entity_poly.pdbx_strand_id
1 'polypeptide(L)'
;MAFGLEDSKYPVSAFEQQHPVIFALSESGETPELVTLIQHFQQQQCPILSITNQSQSTVGKLSDWNFAYQLTHQRINGNYNLTTQVPVVYVIETIVQTVITKRNDP
;
A
#
# COMPACT_ATOMS: atom_id res chain seq x y z
N MET A 1 13.58 7.83 5.61
CA MET A 1 13.18 7.00 6.77
C MET A 1 11.87 6.32 6.40
N ALA A 2 11.65 5.08 6.81
CA ALA A 2 10.37 4.38 6.62
C ALA A 2 9.93 3.81 7.98
N PHE A 3 8.63 3.82 8.24
CA PHE A 3 8.05 3.25 9.44
C PHE A 3 6.72 2.57 9.08
N GLY A 4 6.46 1.44 9.71
CA GLY A 4 5.18 0.75 9.58
C GLY A 4 4.11 1.50 10.35
N LEU A 5 2.96 1.70 9.72
CA LEU A 5 1.79 2.30 10.36
C LEU A 5 0.72 1.23 10.54
N GLU A 6 0.68 0.64 11.73
CA GLU A 6 -0.25 -0.45 12.06
C GLU A 6 -1.50 0.02 12.80
N ASP A 7 -1.47 1.22 13.38
CA ASP A 7 -2.63 1.83 14.04
C ASP A 7 -3.52 2.53 13.01
N SER A 8 -4.70 1.95 12.76
CA SER A 8 -5.69 2.52 11.84
C SER A 8 -6.33 3.82 12.35
N LYS A 9 -6.17 4.15 13.63
CA LYS A 9 -6.64 5.39 14.25
C LYS A 9 -5.55 6.45 14.36
N TYR A 10 -4.39 6.23 13.73
CA TYR A 10 -3.30 7.19 13.77
C TYR A 10 -3.77 8.58 13.29
N PRO A 11 -3.45 9.65 14.05
CA PRO A 11 -3.86 11.00 13.69
C PRO A 11 -3.04 11.49 12.48
N VAL A 12 -3.57 11.31 11.27
CA VAL A 12 -2.94 11.76 10.02
C VAL A 12 -2.65 13.26 10.01
N SER A 13 -3.45 14.07 10.70
CA SER A 13 -3.20 15.50 10.87
C SER A 13 -1.95 15.84 11.69
N ALA A 14 -1.50 14.92 12.55
CA ALA A 14 -0.26 15.06 13.32
C ALA A 14 0.96 14.49 12.58
N PHE A 15 0.81 14.19 11.28
CA PHE A 15 1.88 13.60 10.48
C PHE A 15 2.85 14.66 9.98
N GLU A 16 3.95 14.87 10.70
CA GLU A 16 4.91 15.97 10.46
C GLU A 16 6.02 15.66 9.44
N GLN A 17 5.87 14.61 8.62
CA GLN A 17 6.90 14.26 7.63
C GLN A 17 6.84 15.19 6.42
N GLN A 18 8.00 15.71 6.00
CA GLN A 18 8.11 16.50 4.77
C GLN A 18 8.07 15.57 3.55
N HIS A 19 7.11 15.83 2.65
CA HIS A 19 6.92 15.10 1.38
C HIS A 19 6.87 13.57 1.52
N PRO A 20 5.95 13.04 2.34
CA PRO A 20 5.84 11.60 2.51
C PRO A 20 5.24 10.93 1.27
N VAL A 21 5.56 9.64 1.08
CA VAL A 21 4.85 8.77 0.15
C VAL A 21 4.25 7.63 0.97
N ILE A 22 2.96 7.39 0.78
CA ILE A 22 2.22 6.37 1.51
C ILE A 22 2.21 5.08 0.70
N PHE A 23 2.66 3.99 1.31
CA PHE A 23 2.57 2.63 0.76
C PHE A 23 1.38 1.92 1.40
N ALA A 24 0.32 1.73 0.62
CA ALA A 24 -0.91 1.05 1.07
C ALA A 24 -0.87 -0.43 0.68
N LEU A 25 -0.64 -1.31 1.65
CA LEU A 25 -0.51 -2.75 1.42
C LEU A 25 -1.80 -3.46 1.86
N SER A 26 -2.55 -4.04 0.92
CA SER A 26 -3.80 -4.73 1.25
C SER A 26 -4.19 -5.74 0.19
N GLU A 27 -4.32 -7.01 0.57
CA GLU A 27 -4.70 -8.07 -0.36
C GLU A 27 -6.07 -7.80 -1.01
N SER A 28 -7.12 -7.62 -0.20
CA SER A 28 -8.45 -7.30 -0.73
C SER A 28 -8.54 -5.87 -1.25
N GLY A 29 -7.82 -4.93 -0.63
CA GLY A 29 -8.02 -3.50 -0.84
C GLY A 29 -9.36 -2.97 -0.32
N GLU A 30 -10.04 -3.75 0.55
CA GLU A 30 -11.38 -3.45 1.07
C GLU A 30 -11.45 -3.41 2.61
N THR A 31 -10.31 -3.44 3.30
CA THR A 31 -10.27 -3.31 4.77
C THR A 31 -10.79 -1.93 5.16
N PRO A 32 -11.95 -1.80 5.85
CA PRO A 32 -12.60 -0.50 6.04
C PRO A 32 -11.72 0.54 6.74
N GLU A 33 -10.99 0.11 7.76
CA GLU A 33 -10.13 0.99 8.55
C GLU A 33 -8.95 1.52 7.72
N LEU A 34 -8.40 0.69 6.84
CA LEU A 34 -7.36 1.12 5.90
C LEU A 34 -7.93 2.07 4.85
N VAL A 35 -9.12 1.80 4.32
CA VAL A 35 -9.80 2.69 3.37
C VAL A 35 -9.97 4.08 3.99
N THR A 36 -10.46 4.15 5.23
CA THR A 36 -10.60 5.42 5.96
C THR A 36 -9.25 6.12 6.15
N LEU A 37 -8.20 5.39 6.52
CA LEU A 37 -6.86 5.96 6.71
C LEU A 37 -6.30 6.53 5.39
N ILE A 38 -6.46 5.81 4.28
CA ILE A 38 -6.03 6.25 2.95
C ILE A 38 -6.80 7.48 2.49
N GLN A 39 -8.11 7.57 2.75
CA GLN A 39 -8.89 8.77 2.47
C GLN A 39 -8.35 9.99 3.23
N HIS A 40 -7.95 9.84 4.49
CA HIS A 40 -7.33 10.95 5.23
C HIS A 40 -5.99 11.39 4.61
N PHE A 41 -5.12 10.45 4.22
CA PHE A 41 -3.87 10.80 3.53
C PHE A 41 -4.11 11.45 2.16
N GLN A 42 -5.11 10.98 1.42
CA GLN A 42 -5.53 11.57 0.15
C GLN A 42 -6.00 13.02 0.35
N GLN A 43 -6.77 13.30 1.40
CA GLN A 43 -7.21 14.66 1.75
C GLN A 43 -6.04 15.59 2.10
N GLN A 44 -4.97 15.05 2.68
CA GLN A 44 -3.71 15.78 2.94
C GLN A 44 -2.80 15.87 1.70
N GLN A 45 -3.28 15.46 0.52
CA GLN A 45 -2.52 15.49 -0.74
C GLN A 45 -1.20 14.69 -0.68
N CYS A 46 -1.14 13.67 0.20
CA CYS A 46 0.00 12.77 0.24
C CYS A 46 -0.08 11.81 -0.95
N PRO A 47 0.99 11.64 -1.74
CA PRO A 47 1.04 10.63 -2.79
C PRO A 47 0.87 9.22 -2.22
N ILE A 48 0.00 8.43 -2.82
CA ILE A 48 -0.35 7.07 -2.39
C ILE A 48 -0.02 6.07 -3.49
N LEU A 49 0.82 5.10 -3.14
CA LEU A 49 1.10 3.91 -3.94
C LEU A 49 0.51 2.70 -3.22
N SER A 50 -0.41 1.99 -3.86
CA SER A 50 -0.97 0.76 -3.32
C SER A 50 -0.42 -0.49 -3.98
N ILE A 51 -0.39 -1.57 -3.20
CA ILE A 51 -0.15 -2.92 -3.67
C ILE A 51 -1.32 -3.77 -3.22
N THR A 52 -2.11 -4.23 -4.18
CA THR A 52 -3.36 -4.96 -3.94
C THR A 52 -3.45 -6.21 -4.79
N ASN A 53 -4.33 -7.15 -4.45
CA ASN A 53 -4.54 -8.29 -5.33
C ASN A 53 -5.34 -7.89 -6.59
N GLN A 54 -6.27 -6.94 -6.47
CA GLN A 54 -7.18 -6.54 -7.54
C GLN A 54 -7.09 -5.05 -7.85
N SER A 55 -6.98 -4.73 -9.15
CA SER A 55 -6.91 -3.34 -9.62
C SER A 55 -8.18 -2.52 -9.41
N GLN A 56 -9.32 -3.19 -9.19
CA GLN A 56 -10.62 -2.54 -9.01
C GLN A 56 -11.01 -2.34 -7.54
N SER A 57 -10.10 -2.65 -6.61
CA SER A 57 -10.33 -2.47 -5.17
C SER A 57 -10.49 -0.99 -4.79
N THR A 58 -11.15 -0.73 -3.65
CA THR A 58 -11.36 0.62 -3.12
C THR A 58 -10.03 1.32 -2.86
N VAL A 59 -9.07 0.67 -2.18
CA VAL A 59 -7.71 1.19 -1.98
C VAL A 59 -7.02 1.48 -3.32
N GLY A 60 -7.12 0.57 -4.30
CA GLY A 60 -6.54 0.76 -5.62
C GLY A 60 -7.07 2.00 -6.34
N LYS A 61 -8.37 2.28 -6.24
CA LYS A 61 -9.03 3.47 -6.84
C LYS A 61 -8.72 4.79 -6.12
N LEU A 62 -8.44 4.74 -4.82
CA LEU A 62 -8.07 5.91 -4.03
C LEU A 62 -6.59 6.29 -4.18
N SER A 63 -5.77 5.39 -4.71
CA SER A 63 -4.32 5.59 -4.84
C SER A 63 -3.95 6.27 -6.15
N ASP A 64 -2.85 7.03 -6.15
CA ASP A 64 -2.27 7.61 -7.38
C ASP A 64 -1.69 6.53 -8.29
N TRP A 65 -1.10 5.50 -7.67
CA TRP A 65 -0.59 4.32 -8.36
C TRP A 65 -1.05 3.05 -7.65
N ASN A 66 -1.34 2.00 -8.41
CA ASN A 66 -1.68 0.69 -7.86
C ASN A 66 -0.98 -0.45 -8.61
N PHE A 67 -0.25 -1.28 -7.87
CA PHE A 67 0.26 -2.56 -8.35
C PHE A 67 -0.72 -3.67 -7.99
N ALA A 68 -1.44 -4.18 -8.98
CA ALA A 68 -2.32 -5.33 -8.82
C ALA A 68 -1.60 -6.63 -9.22
N TYR A 69 -1.46 -7.59 -8.29
CA TYR A 69 -0.75 -8.85 -8.57
C TYR A 69 -1.64 -10.03 -9.01
N GLN A 70 -2.97 -9.88 -8.96
CA GLN A 70 -3.96 -10.74 -9.63
C GLN A 70 -3.82 -12.26 -9.35
N LEU A 71 -3.45 -12.62 -8.12
CA LEU A 71 -3.42 -14.01 -7.68
C LEU A 71 -4.81 -14.52 -7.27
N THR A 72 -5.01 -15.83 -7.39
CA THR A 72 -6.21 -16.47 -6.87
C THR A 72 -6.25 -16.34 -5.35
N HIS A 73 -7.39 -15.88 -4.83
CA HIS A 73 -7.65 -15.80 -3.40
C HIS A 73 -7.56 -17.18 -2.76
N GLN A 74 -6.66 -17.34 -1.78
CA GLN A 74 -6.60 -18.55 -0.97
C GLN A 74 -7.14 -18.24 0.42
N ARG A 75 -8.23 -18.90 0.81
CA ARG A 75 -8.83 -18.75 2.14
C ARG A 75 -9.01 -20.10 2.83
N ILE A 76 -8.73 -20.16 4.13
CA ILE A 76 -9.04 -21.31 4.99
C ILE A 76 -10.00 -20.89 6.11
N ASN A 77 -10.90 -21.80 6.50
CA ASN A 77 -11.84 -21.64 7.62
C ASN A 77 -12.62 -20.31 7.59
N GLY A 78 -13.15 -19.97 6.42
CA GLY A 78 -14.07 -18.85 6.24
C GLY A 78 -13.41 -17.48 6.01
N ASN A 79 -12.30 -17.16 6.69
CA ASN A 79 -11.75 -15.79 6.67
C ASN A 79 -10.21 -15.68 6.73
N TYR A 80 -9.44 -16.77 6.91
CA TYR A 80 -7.98 -16.66 6.97
C TYR A 80 -7.40 -16.56 5.56
N ASN A 81 -6.75 -15.44 5.27
CA ASN A 81 -6.10 -15.20 3.99
C ASN A 81 -4.75 -15.93 3.93
N LEU A 82 -4.64 -16.89 3.03
CA LEU A 82 -3.41 -17.62 2.72
C LEU A 82 -2.80 -17.23 1.38
N THR A 83 -3.40 -16.25 0.70
CA THR A 83 -2.80 -15.69 -0.51
C THR A 83 -1.39 -15.24 -0.16
N THR A 84 -0.43 -15.75 -0.93
CA THR A 84 0.99 -15.49 -0.69
C THR A 84 1.29 -14.00 -0.64
N GLN A 85 2.14 -13.59 0.29
CA GLN A 85 2.61 -12.20 0.42
C GLN A 85 3.88 -11.94 -0.39
N VAL A 86 4.43 -12.96 -1.06
CA VAL A 86 5.61 -12.85 -1.93
C VAL A 86 5.49 -11.73 -2.98
N PRO A 87 4.34 -11.52 -3.65
CA PRO A 87 4.21 -10.43 -4.62
C PRO A 87 4.43 -9.04 -4.00
N VAL A 88 3.97 -8.83 -2.76
CA VAL A 88 4.13 -7.55 -2.06
C VAL A 88 5.61 -7.27 -1.80
N VAL A 89 6.33 -8.27 -1.26
CA VAL A 89 7.77 -8.15 -0.99
C VAL A 89 8.56 -7.94 -2.29
N TYR A 90 8.25 -8.71 -3.33
CA TYR A 90 8.91 -8.59 -4.64
C TYR A 90 8.75 -7.18 -5.24
N VAL A 91 7.55 -6.61 -5.21
CA VAL A 91 7.30 -5.25 -5.72
C VAL A 91 8.09 -4.21 -4.93
N ILE A 92 8.11 -4.30 -3.60
CA ILE A 92 8.88 -3.38 -2.75
C ILE A 92 10.38 -3.47 -3.06
N GLU A 93 10.94 -4.69 -3.12
CA GLU A 93 12.36 -4.89 -3.47
C GLU A 93 12.68 -4.35 -4.86
N THR A 94 11.83 -4.59 -5.84
CA THR A 94 12.01 -4.11 -7.23
C THR A 94 12.01 -2.58 -7.29
N ILE A 95 11.10 -1.92 -6.57
CA ILE A 95 11.05 -0.45 -6.48
C ILE A 95 12.35 0.07 -5.86
N VAL A 96 12.80 -0.52 -4.75
CA VAL A 96 14.03 -0.13 -4.07
C VAL A 96 15.24 -0.27 -4.99
N GLN A 97 15.40 -1.42 -5.67
CA GLN A 97 16.49 -1.65 -6.62
C GLN A 97 16.47 -0.64 -7.78
N THR A 98 15.29 -0.34 -8.31
CA THR A 98 15.11 0.63 -9.39
C THR A 98 15.52 2.04 -8.95
N VAL A 99 15.10 2.46 -7.75
CA VAL A 99 15.44 3.77 -7.19
C VAL A 99 16.95 3.88 -6.92
N ILE A 100 17.57 2.83 -6.38
CA ILE A 100 19.02 2.79 -6.14
C ILE A 100 19.78 2.89 -7.47
N THR A 101 19.36 2.15 -8.49
CA THR A 101 20.01 2.17 -9.81
C THR A 101 19.92 3.56 -10.44
N LYS A 102 18.72 4.15 -10.50
CA LYS A 102 18.51 5.49 -11.04
C LYS A 102 19.27 6.60 -10.28
N ARG A 103 19.49 6.43 -8.98
CA ARG A 103 20.28 7.37 -8.18
C ARG A 103 21.78 7.30 -8.51
N ASN A 104 22.24 6.13 -8.96
CA ASN A 104 23.63 5.88 -9.30
C ASN A 104 23.91 6.06 -10.80
N ASP A 105 22.88 6.29 -11.62
CA ASP A 105 23.04 6.72 -13.01
C ASP A 105 23.59 8.17 -13.03
N PRO A 106 24.64 8.46 -13.82
CA PRO A 106 25.34 9.75 -13.85
C PRO A 106 24.53 10.91 -14.45
#